data_AF-A0A3B9RSX6-F1
#
_entry.id   AF-A0A3B9RSX6-F1
#
_cell.length_a   1.000
_cell.length_b   1.000
_cell.length_c   1.000
_cell.angle_alpha   90.00
_cell.angle_beta   90.00
_cell.angle_gamma   90.00
#
_symmetry.space_group_name_H-M   'P 1'
#
loop_
_entity.id
_entity.type
_entity.pdbx_description
1 polymer ?
#
loop_
_entity_poly.entity_id
_entity_poly.type
_entity_poly.pdbx_seq_one_letter_code
_entity_poly.pdbx_strand_id
1 'polypeptide(L)'
;FAGNNSLSGKVSIIVEPKHCPLGVCTSSAKVGHSYSFGAADAVMVACHDASLADSYATAFCNKVRVEADVKDVSEEMNGKGEILSALVLLDTKLALCGQLEVRSQA
;
A
#
# COMPACT_ATOMS: atom_id res chain seq x y z
N PHE A 1 -4.08 2.92 7.98
CA PHE A 1 -5.13 2.33 8.83
C PHE A 1 -5.85 1.28 8.01
N ALA A 2 -6.03 0.06 8.54
CA ALA A 2 -6.54 -1.10 7.79
C ALA A 2 -7.82 -1.69 8.44
N GLY A 3 -8.63 -0.85 9.08
CA GLY A 3 -9.90 -1.27 9.68
C GLY A 3 -9.70 -2.26 10.82
N ASN A 4 -10.48 -3.35 10.80
CA ASN A 4 -10.47 -4.42 11.80
C ASN A 4 -9.33 -5.43 11.61
N ASN A 5 -8.45 -5.23 10.63
CA ASN A 5 -7.31 -6.09 10.43
C ASN A 5 -6.38 -6.06 11.67
N SER A 6 -5.86 -7.21 12.08
CA SER A 6 -5.00 -7.36 13.26
C SER A 6 -3.69 -6.57 13.19
N LEU A 7 -3.25 -6.20 11.98
CA LEU A 7 -2.08 -5.38 11.68
C LEU A 7 -2.39 -3.87 11.59
N SER A 8 -3.65 -3.47 11.69
CA SER A 8 -4.05 -2.06 11.65
C SER A 8 -3.37 -1.28 12.78
N GLY A 9 -2.65 -0.21 12.42
CA GLY A 9 -1.90 0.63 13.37
C GLY A 9 -0.63 0.00 13.94
N LYS A 10 -0.27 -1.22 13.52
CA LYS A 10 0.93 -1.93 13.99
C LYS A 10 2.08 -1.95 12.99
N VAL A 11 1.82 -1.57 11.74
CA VAL A 11 2.83 -1.52 10.67
C VAL A 11 3.06 -0.07 10.28
N SER A 12 4.33 0.33 10.28
CA SER A 12 4.76 1.70 9.96
C SER A 12 5.89 1.65 8.93
N ILE A 13 5.86 2.59 7.98
CA ILE A 13 7.02 2.89 7.14
C ILE A 13 7.89 3.95 7.79
N ILE A 14 9.21 3.82 7.62
CA ILE A 14 10.19 4.74 8.16
C ILE A 14 10.67 5.66 7.03
N VAL A 15 10.36 6.94 7.17
CA VAL A 15 10.75 7.97 6.20
C VAL A 15 11.94 8.75 6.75
N GLU A 16 13.14 8.43 6.27
CA GLU A 16 14.33 9.25 6.49
C GLU A 16 14.33 10.52 5.61
N PRO A 17 15.01 11.60 6.03
CA PRO A 17 15.11 12.84 5.25
C PRO A 17 15.60 12.67 3.81
N LYS A 18 16.45 11.67 3.54
CA LYS A 18 16.98 11.37 2.20
C LYS A 18 15.91 10.95 1.18
N HIS A 19 14.75 10.51 1.65
CA HIS A 19 13.63 10.10 0.79
C HIS A 19 12.73 11.29 0.41
N CYS A 20 12.89 12.44 1.06
CA CYS A 20 12.06 13.62 0.82
C CYS A 20 12.56 14.42 -0.39
N PRO A 21 11.66 15.07 -1.16
CA PRO A 21 10.20 15.13 -0.96
C PRO A 21 9.51 13.79 -1.27
N LEU A 22 8.50 13.44 -0.48
CA LEU A 22 7.80 12.15 -0.60
C LEU A 22 6.29 12.35 -0.41
N GLY A 23 5.51 11.84 -1.36
CA GLY A 23 4.07 11.63 -1.24
C GLY A 23 3.78 10.20 -0.84
N VAL A 24 2.97 10.02 0.21
CA VAL A 24 2.51 8.71 0.70
C VAL A 24 0.99 8.73 0.71
N CYS A 25 0.38 7.82 -0.06
CA CYS A 25 -1.07 7.70 -0.14
C CYS A 25 -1.50 6.27 0.17
N THR A 26 -2.69 6.12 0.74
CA THR A 26 -3.25 4.82 1.09
C THR A 26 -4.70 4.74 0.65
N SER A 27 -5.06 3.66 -0.02
CA SER A 27 -6.44 3.34 -0.39
C SER A 27 -6.89 2.04 0.30
N SER A 28 -8.20 1.88 0.48
CA SER A 28 -8.81 0.71 1.11
C SER A 28 -10.14 0.40 0.44
N ALA A 29 -10.43 -0.89 0.26
CA ALA A 29 -11.71 -1.36 -0.23
C ALA A 29 -12.72 -1.66 0.90
N LYS A 30 -12.23 -1.88 2.12
CA LYS A 30 -13.08 -2.23 3.28
C LYS A 30 -13.33 -1.07 4.24
N VAL A 31 -12.52 -0.02 4.18
CA VAL A 31 -12.61 1.13 5.09
C VAL A 31 -12.97 2.40 4.31
N GLY A 32 -14.19 2.88 4.51
CA GLY A 32 -14.71 4.11 3.92
C GLY A 32 -16.02 3.92 3.16
N HIS A 33 -16.72 5.01 2.84
CA HIS A 33 -17.98 4.97 2.05
C HIS A 33 -17.73 4.84 0.53
N SER A 34 -16.48 4.91 0.09
CA SER A 34 -16.11 4.84 -1.32
C SER A 34 -16.30 3.42 -1.85
N TYR A 35 -16.99 3.29 -2.98
CA TYR A 35 -17.16 2.03 -3.67
C TYR A 35 -15.82 1.61 -4.31
N SER A 36 -15.28 0.47 -3.90
CA SER A 36 -14.09 -0.14 -4.51
C SER A 36 -14.47 -1.43 -5.21
N PHE A 37 -13.82 -1.72 -6.34
CA PHE A 37 -13.97 -3.00 -7.05
C PHE A 37 -13.06 -4.10 -6.48
N GLY A 38 -12.17 -3.75 -5.56
CA GLY A 38 -11.23 -4.66 -4.90
C GLY A 38 -11.74 -5.12 -3.54
N ALA A 39 -10.87 -5.83 -2.83
CA ALA A 39 -11.10 -6.33 -1.48
C ALA A 39 -9.96 -5.98 -0.51
N ALA A 40 -8.91 -5.28 -0.94
CA ALA A 40 -7.77 -4.96 -0.07
C ALA A 40 -8.18 -4.21 1.20
N ASP A 41 -7.58 -4.61 2.34
CA ASP A 41 -7.72 -3.88 3.59
C ASP A 41 -6.98 -2.54 3.52
N ALA A 42 -5.79 -2.55 2.91
CA ALA A 42 -5.03 -1.35 2.61
C ALA A 42 -4.03 -1.59 1.47
N VAL A 43 -3.90 -0.62 0.57
CA VAL A 43 -2.77 -0.49 -0.35
C VAL A 43 -2.13 0.87 -0.12
N MET A 44 -0.85 0.89 0.23
CA MET A 44 -0.09 2.12 0.43
C MET A 44 0.98 2.22 -0.66
N VAL A 45 1.14 3.41 -1.23
CA VAL A 45 2.13 3.70 -2.25
C VAL A 45 2.87 4.97 -1.87
N ALA A 46 4.19 4.96 -2.03
CA ALA A 46 5.09 6.08 -1.82
C ALA A 46 5.79 6.45 -3.13
N CYS A 47 5.68 7.71 -3.55
CA CYS A 47 6.29 8.28 -4.75
C CYS A 47 6.85 9.67 -4.43
N HIS A 48 7.77 10.21 -5.24
CA HIS A 48 8.19 11.61 -5.09
C HIS A 48 7.08 12.62 -5.46
N ASP A 49 6.08 12.18 -6.22
CA ASP A 49 4.87 12.93 -6.57
C ASP A 49 3.66 12.35 -5.80
N ALA A 50 2.97 13.18 -5.02
CA ALA A 50 1.82 12.76 -4.23
C ALA A 50 0.58 12.41 -5.06
N SER A 51 0.37 13.07 -6.20
CA SER A 51 -0.73 12.74 -7.12
C SER A 51 -0.51 11.39 -7.79
N LEU A 52 0.74 11.07 -8.14
CA LEU A 52 1.09 9.72 -8.60
C LEU A 52 0.83 8.67 -7.51
N ALA A 53 1.29 8.92 -6.29
CA ALA A 53 1.07 8.01 -5.16
C ALA A 53 -0.43 7.72 -4.94
N ASP A 54 -1.27 8.74 -4.97
CA ASP A 54 -2.73 8.60 -4.79
C ASP A 54 -3.38 7.81 -5.92
N SER A 55 -3.03 8.13 -7.17
CA SER A 55 -3.55 7.44 -8.34
C SER A 55 -3.19 5.95 -8.34
N TYR A 56 -1.94 5.62 -7.98
CA TYR A 56 -1.47 4.24 -7.89
C TYR A 56 -2.12 3.50 -6.73
N ALA A 57 -2.19 4.11 -5.53
CA ALA A 57 -2.85 3.50 -4.39
C ALA A 57 -4.29 3.09 -4.74
N THR A 58 -5.03 3.95 -5.44
CA THR A 58 -6.40 3.67 -5.89
C THR A 58 -6.45 2.59 -6.96
N ALA A 59 -5.59 2.67 -7.99
CA ALA A 59 -5.58 1.70 -9.09
C ALA A 59 -5.23 0.28 -8.60
N PHE A 60 -4.19 0.15 -7.79
CA PHE A 60 -3.75 -1.15 -7.28
C PHE A 60 -4.68 -1.71 -6.19
N CYS A 61 -5.29 -0.87 -5.36
CA CYS A 61 -6.32 -1.32 -4.41
C CYS A 61 -7.50 -2.00 -5.12
N ASN A 62 -7.92 -1.50 -6.28
CA ASN A 62 -9.00 -2.10 -7.07
C ASN A 62 -8.60 -3.41 -7.77
N LYS A 63 -7.30 -3.69 -7.93
CA LYS A 63 -6.79 -4.92 -8.55
C LYS A 63 -6.76 -6.11 -7.58
N VAL A 64 -6.55 -5.85 -6.29
CA VAL A 64 -6.51 -6.89 -5.25
C VAL A 64 -7.92 -7.33 -4.91
N ARG A 65 -8.27 -8.59 -5.19
CA ARG A 65 -9.59 -9.17 -4.94
C ARG A 65 -9.53 -10.38 -4.02
N VAL A 66 -8.45 -11.15 -4.09
CA VAL A 66 -8.19 -12.33 -3.26
C VAL A 66 -6.75 -12.33 -2.76
N GLU A 67 -6.47 -13.11 -1.71
CA GLU A 67 -5.12 -13.20 -1.12
C GLU A 67 -4.04 -13.60 -2.14
N ALA A 68 -4.38 -14.36 -3.18
CA ALA A 68 -3.45 -14.75 -4.23
C ALA A 68 -2.95 -13.56 -5.08
N ASP A 69 -3.75 -12.50 -5.21
CA ASP A 69 -3.40 -11.31 -6.00
C ASP A 69 -2.32 -10.47 -5.33
N VAL A 70 -2.16 -10.60 -4.00
CA VAL A 70 -1.27 -9.75 -3.19
C VAL A 70 0.17 -9.78 -3.69
N LYS A 71 0.66 -10.96 -4.07
CA LYS A 71 2.02 -11.13 -4.60
C LYS A 71 2.16 -10.50 -5.97
N ASP A 72 1.27 -10.84 -6.90
CA ASP A 72 1.36 -10.39 -8.30
C ASP A 72 1.18 -8.86 -8.41
N VAL A 73 0.26 -8.30 -7.63
CA VAL A 73 0.07 -6.84 -7.54
C VAL A 73 1.31 -6.16 -6.94
N SER A 74 1.92 -6.74 -5.90
CA SER A 74 3.16 -6.20 -5.33
C SER A 74 4.33 -6.24 -6.33
N GLU A 75 4.43 -7.29 -7.14
CA GLU A 75 5.45 -7.40 -8.19
C GLU A 75 5.20 -6.38 -9.31
N GLU A 76 3.93 -6.16 -9.70
CA GLU A 76 3.57 -5.14 -10.68
C GLU A 76 3.93 -3.72 -10.19
N MET A 77 3.63 -3.42 -8.92
CA MET A 77 4.02 -2.14 -8.30
C MET A 77 5.53 -1.95 -8.25
N ASN A 78 6.29 -2.99 -7.89
CA ASN A 78 7.75 -2.93 -7.84
C ASN A 78 8.40 -2.70 -9.22
N GLY A 79 7.69 -3.04 -10.30
CA GLY A 79 8.10 -2.76 -11.68
C GLY A 79 7.86 -1.33 -12.14
N LYS A 80 7.18 -0.48 -11.35
CA LYS A 80 6.95 0.94 -11.69
C LYS A 80 8.11 1.79 -11.19
N GLY A 81 8.83 2.44 -12.10
CA GLY A 81 10.01 3.25 -11.77
C GLY A 81 9.68 4.47 -10.89
N GLU A 82 8.42 4.90 -10.87
CA GLU A 82 7.94 6.03 -10.07
C GLU A 82 7.62 5.63 -8.62
N ILE A 83 7.39 4.35 -8.36
CA ILE A 83 7.04 3.84 -7.02
C ILE A 83 8.34 3.59 -6.25
N LEU A 84 8.57 4.39 -5.22
CA LEU A 84 9.72 4.23 -4.32
C LEU A 84 9.52 3.03 -3.39
N SER A 85 8.30 2.86 -2.87
CA SER A 85 7.92 1.73 -2.03
C SER A 85 6.40 1.58 -2.01
N ALA A 86 5.93 0.35 -1.81
CA ALA A 86 4.51 0.07 -1.68
C ALA A 86 4.26 -1.09 -0.72
N LEU A 87 3.02 -1.16 -0.25
CA LEU A 87 2.51 -2.17 0.68
C LEU A 87 1.12 -2.60 0.22
N VAL A 88 0.86 -3.91 0.23
CA VAL A 88 -0.47 -4.50 0.03
C VAL A 88 -0.82 -5.34 1.24
N LEU A 89 -2.00 -5.10 1.81
CA LEU A 89 -2.55 -5.88 2.90
C LEU A 89 -3.96 -6.37 2.52
N LEU A 90 -4.15 -7.68 2.60
CA LEU A 90 -5.45 -8.34 2.54
C LEU A 90 -5.47 -9.50 3.51
N ASP A 91 -6.37 -9.43 4.49
CA ASP A 91 -6.59 -10.41 5.54
C ASP A 91 -5.28 -10.78 6.25
N THR A 92 -4.70 -11.94 5.96
CA THR A 92 -3.45 -12.38 6.59
C THR A 92 -2.20 -12.13 5.75
N LYS A 93 -2.38 -11.70 4.49
CA LYS A 93 -1.29 -11.50 3.54
C LYS A 93 -0.85 -10.04 3.51
N LEU A 94 0.43 -9.85 3.81
CA LEU A 94 1.14 -8.59 3.67
C LEU A 94 2.25 -8.78 2.63
N ALA A 95 2.28 -7.92 1.62
CA ALA A 95 3.41 -7.78 0.71
C ALA A 95 3.97 -6.37 0.78
N LEU A 96 5.29 -6.27 0.65
CA LEU A 96 6.08 -5.05 0.75
C LEU A 96 7.07 -5.04 -0.41
N CYS A 97 7.22 -3.90 -1.06
CA CYS A 97 8.23 -3.71 -2.10
C CYS A 97 8.85 -2.31 -2.06
N GLY A 98 10.03 -2.18 -2.68
CA GLY A 98 10.78 -0.93 -2.77
C GLY A 98 11.75 -0.69 -1.61
N GLN A 99 12.03 0.58 -1.33
CA GLN A 99 13.24 1.01 -0.63
C GLN A 99 13.02 1.50 0.81
N LEU A 100 11.77 1.75 1.22
CA LEU A 100 11.47 2.25 2.56
C LEU A 100 11.53 1.12 3.59
N GLU A 101 12.17 1.40 4.73
CA GLU A 101 12.18 0.46 5.85
C GLU A 101 10.77 0.34 6.44
N VAL A 102 10.39 -0.89 6.80
CA VAL A 102 9.11 -1.19 7.46
C VAL A 102 9.40 -1.69 8.86
N ARG A 103 8.67 -1.15 9.84
CA ARG A 103 8.68 -1.64 11.23
C ARG A 103 7.30 -2.12 11.62
N SER A 104 7.27 -3.27 12.28
CA SER A 104 6.08 -3.78 12.95
C SER A 104 6.23 -3.67 14.45
N GLN A 105 5.19 -3.17 15.13
CA GLN A 105 4.99 -3.35 16.56
C GLN A 105 4.20 -4.65 16.75
N ALA A 106 4.91 -5.77 16.76
CA ALA A 106 4.37 -7.08 17.15
C ALA A 106 4.75 -7.36 18.60
#